data_AF-A0A952ZE54-F1
#
_entry.id   AF-A0A952ZE54-F1
#
_cell.length_a   1.000
_cell.length_b   1.000
_cell.length_c   1.000
_cell.angle_alpha   90.00
_cell.angle_beta   90.00
_cell.angle_gamma   90.00
#
_symmetry.space_group_name_H-M   'P 1'
#
loop_
_entity.id
_entity.type
_entity.pdbx_description
1 polymer ?
#
loop_
_entity_poly.entity_id
_entity_poly.type
_entity_poly.pdbx_seq_one_letter_code
_entity_poly.pdbx_strand_id
1 'polypeptide(L)'
;MLSAAGALLLALGLGAGGVLLAGAVGVIPGQAGLLTWAAFPVFSAIGYLLLLGAGSPALAGMVTRIFGLVTLLLALASAVLLLAGDNGWIAAEGASWPLWYLFLLGLPAGVAGLAAAQRIGRAGSSRAD
;
A
#
# COMPACT_ATOMS: atom_id res chain seq x y z
N MET A 1 9.93 -20.88 -2.65
CA MET A 1 9.17 -20.46 -3.85
C MET A 1 7.96 -19.60 -3.49
N LEU A 2 7.10 -20.04 -2.56
CA LEU A 2 5.91 -19.28 -2.17
C LEU A 2 6.21 -17.88 -1.60
N SER A 3 7.22 -17.76 -0.74
CA SER A 3 7.67 -16.48 -0.20
C SER A 3 8.20 -15.51 -1.27
N ALA A 4 8.95 -16.02 -2.24
CA ALA A 4 9.47 -15.22 -3.35
C ALA A 4 8.33 -14.70 -4.26
N ALA A 5 7.36 -15.57 -4.59
CA ALA A 5 6.17 -15.16 -5.34
C ALA A 5 5.34 -14.12 -4.57
N GLY A 6 5.16 -14.33 -3.26
CA GLY A 6 4.47 -13.37 -2.38
C GLY A 6 5.17 -12.02 -2.32
N ALA A 7 6.49 -12.00 -2.16
CA ALA A 7 7.29 -10.78 -2.18
C ALA A 7 7.19 -10.03 -3.51
N LEU A 8 7.27 -10.75 -4.63
CA LEU A 8 7.14 -10.16 -5.96
C LEU A 8 5.75 -9.55 -6.17
N LEU A 9 4.68 -10.29 -5.85
CA LEU A 9 3.31 -9.79 -5.97
C LEU A 9 3.05 -8.58 -5.07
N LEU A 10 3.53 -8.63 -3.82
CA LEU A 10 3.41 -7.51 -2.90
C LEU A 10 4.12 -6.27 -3.44
N ALA A 11 5.34 -6.42 -3.94
CA ALA A 11 6.12 -5.33 -4.52
C ALA A 11 5.45 -4.76 -5.77
N LEU A 12 4.92 -5.61 -6.66
CA LEU A 12 4.19 -5.16 -7.85
C LEU A 12 2.89 -4.43 -7.49
N GLY A 13 2.14 -4.91 -6.51
CA GLY A 13 0.92 -4.25 -6.06
C GLY A 13 1.23 -2.87 -5.45
N LEU A 14 2.18 -2.80 -4.52
CA LEU A 14 2.57 -1.52 -3.91
C LEU A 14 3.16 -0.55 -4.95
N GLY A 15 3.94 -1.07 -5.89
CA GLY A 15 4.46 -0.31 -7.04
C GLY A 15 3.35 0.24 -7.91
N ALA A 16 2.28 -0.53 -8.19
CA ALA A 16 1.12 -0.05 -8.92
C ALA A 16 0.41 1.10 -8.17
N GLY A 17 0.36 1.06 -6.84
CA GLY A 17 -0.11 2.17 -6.03
C GLY A 17 0.74 3.43 -6.19
N GLY A 18 2.07 3.28 -6.22
CA GLY A 18 3.00 4.37 -6.52
C GLY A 18 2.81 4.95 -7.93
N VAL A 19 2.56 4.10 -8.93
CA VAL A 19 2.29 4.54 -10.31
C VAL A 19 0.97 5.31 -10.40
N LEU A 20 -0.08 4.87 -9.69
CA LEU A 20 -1.36 5.60 -9.62
C LEU A 20 -1.16 7.00 -9.01
N LEU A 21 -0.36 7.10 -7.95
CA LEU A 21 -0.02 8.38 -7.32
C LEU A 21 0.78 9.29 -8.26
N ALA A 22 1.84 8.76 -8.88
CA ALA A 22 2.71 9.50 -9.78
C ALA A 22 2.00 9.97 -11.06
N GLY A 23 1.11 9.13 -11.60
CA GLY A 23 0.28 9.50 -12.76
C GLY A 23 -0.72 10.62 -12.44
N ALA A 24 -1.26 10.67 -11.22
CA ALA A 24 -2.20 11.73 -10.83
C ALA A 24 -1.56 13.14 -10.79
N VAL A 25 -0.24 13.21 -10.59
CA VAL A 25 0.53 14.46 -10.54
C VAL A 25 1.38 14.70 -11.80
N GLY A 26 1.15 13.95 -12.88
CA GLY A 26 1.83 14.15 -14.17
C GLY A 26 3.31 13.74 -14.20
N VAL A 27 3.80 13.00 -13.20
CA VAL A 27 5.21 12.56 -13.16
C VAL A 27 5.50 11.47 -14.21
N ILE A 28 4.51 10.64 -14.54
CA ILE A 28 4.62 9.58 -15.54
C ILE A 28 3.68 9.91 -16.72
N PRO A 29 4.15 9.79 -17.97
CA PRO A 29 3.30 10.01 -19.14
C PRO A 29 2.22 8.94 -19.26
N GLY A 30 0.98 9.37 -19.54
CA GLY A 30 -0.15 8.50 -19.83
C GLY A 30 -1.05 8.20 -18.64
N GLN A 31 -2.30 7.82 -18.93
CA GLN A 31 -3.30 7.50 -17.92
C GLN A 31 -3.12 6.06 -17.44
N ALA A 32 -3.22 5.82 -16.12
CA ALA A 32 -3.12 4.48 -15.56
C ALA A 32 -4.21 3.56 -16.12
N GLY A 33 -3.80 2.49 -16.80
CA GLY A 33 -4.72 1.50 -17.36
C GLY A 33 -5.37 0.60 -16.29
N LEU A 34 -6.46 -0.06 -16.64
CA LEU A 34 -7.25 -0.93 -15.73
C LEU A 34 -6.40 -1.95 -14.95
N LEU A 35 -5.35 -2.47 -15.58
CA LEU A 35 -4.43 -3.41 -14.92
C LEU A 35 -3.75 -2.77 -13.70
N THR A 36 -3.29 -1.52 -13.78
CA THR A 36 -2.64 -0.82 -12.67
C THR A 36 -3.61 -0.59 -11.51
N TRP A 37 -4.86 -0.24 -11.82
CA TRP A 37 -5.92 -0.09 -10.83
C TRP A 37 -6.19 -1.38 -10.07
N ALA A 38 -6.32 -2.51 -10.78
CA ALA A 38 -6.55 -3.82 -10.17
C ALA A 38 -5.30 -4.39 -9.48
N ALA A 39 -4.12 -4.17 -10.05
CA ALA A 39 -2.85 -4.69 -9.54
C ALA A 39 -2.58 -4.19 -8.12
N PHE A 40 -2.89 -2.93 -7.81
CA PHE A 40 -2.68 -2.38 -6.47
C PHE A 40 -3.34 -3.22 -5.37
N PRO A 41 -4.68 -3.33 -5.26
CA PRO A 41 -5.28 -4.09 -4.18
C PRO A 41 -5.06 -5.60 -4.36
N VAL A 42 -5.15 -6.13 -5.57
CA VAL A 42 -5.14 -7.59 -5.80
C VAL A 42 -3.76 -8.16 -5.54
N PHE A 43 -2.71 -7.60 -6.14
CA PHE A 43 -1.36 -8.13 -5.95
C PHE A 43 -0.81 -7.82 -4.57
N SER A 44 -1.14 -6.65 -3.98
CA SER A 44 -0.76 -6.37 -2.61
C SER A 44 -1.43 -7.33 -1.61
N ALA A 45 -2.74 -7.58 -1.72
CA ALA A 45 -3.44 -8.48 -0.82
C ALA A 45 -2.95 -9.93 -0.98
N ILE A 46 -2.86 -10.44 -2.22
CA ILE A 46 -2.37 -11.81 -2.46
C ILE A 46 -0.93 -11.95 -2.00
N GLY A 47 -0.05 -11.02 -2.38
CA GLY A 47 1.36 -11.05 -1.98
C GLY A 47 1.54 -11.02 -0.46
N TYR A 48 0.76 -10.18 0.23
CA TYR A 48 0.72 -10.12 1.68
C TYR A 48 0.30 -11.46 2.30
N LEU A 49 -0.81 -12.04 1.85
CA LEU A 49 -1.33 -13.31 2.36
C LEU A 49 -0.35 -14.48 2.11
N LEU A 50 0.29 -14.52 0.95
CA LEU A 50 1.30 -15.53 0.64
C LEU A 50 2.52 -15.44 1.55
N LEU A 51 2.97 -14.21 1.86
CA LEU A 51 4.08 -14.00 2.79
C LEU A 51 3.73 -14.37 4.23
N LEU A 52 2.49 -14.10 4.66
CA LEU A 52 2.00 -14.56 5.97
C LEU A 52 1.96 -16.09 6.05
N GLY A 53 1.46 -16.76 5.01
CA GLY A 53 1.33 -18.22 4.99
C GLY A 53 2.66 -18.96 4.86
N ALA A 54 3.68 -18.35 4.23
CA ALA A 54 4.99 -18.96 4.02
C ALA A 54 6.01 -18.66 5.14
N GLY A 55 5.68 -17.73 6.05
CA GLY A 55 6.66 -17.06 6.90
C GLY A 55 6.71 -17.52 8.36
N SER A 56 7.81 -17.18 9.03
CA SER A 56 7.89 -17.24 10.49
C SER A 56 7.09 -16.10 11.14
N PRO A 57 6.77 -16.18 12.45
CA PRO A 57 6.11 -15.09 13.18
C PRO A 57 6.85 -13.74 13.08
N ALA A 58 8.19 -13.79 13.05
CA ALA A 58 9.02 -12.60 12.86
C ALA A 58 8.84 -11.99 11.46
N LEU A 59 8.83 -12.82 10.41
CA LEU A 59 8.56 -12.37 9.05
C LEU A 59 7.15 -11.79 8.93
N ALA A 60 6.15 -12.44 9.52
CA ALA A 60 4.77 -11.98 9.52
C ALA A 60 4.63 -10.59 10.17
N GLY A 61 5.28 -10.35 11.31
CA GLY A 61 5.29 -9.05 11.98
C GLY A 61 5.97 -7.97 11.12
N MET A 62 7.13 -8.28 10.53
CA MET A 62 7.86 -7.35 9.67
C MET A 62 7.07 -6.99 8.41
N VAL A 63 6.55 -7.99 7.68
CA VAL A 63 5.79 -7.79 6.45
C VAL A 63 4.50 -6.99 6.73
N THR A 64 3.78 -7.32 7.80
CA THR A 64 2.56 -6.60 8.20
C THR A 64 2.85 -5.13 8.52
N ARG A 65 3.98 -4.85 9.20
CA ARG A 65 4.41 -3.49 9.48
C ARG A 65 4.76 -2.72 8.20
N ILE A 66 5.53 -3.32 7.30
CA ILE A 66 5.93 -2.68 6.03
C ILE A 66 4.71 -2.41 5.17
N PHE A 67 3.84 -3.41 4.99
CA PHE A 67 2.60 -3.26 4.22
C PHE A 67 1.72 -2.14 4.78
N GLY A 68 1.50 -2.14 6.09
CA GLY A 68 0.72 -1.09 6.77
C GLY A 68 1.33 0.30 6.60
N LEU A 69 2.65 0.42 6.76
CA LEU A 69 3.35 1.69 6.60
C LEU A 69 3.23 2.23 5.17
N VAL A 70 3.54 1.41 4.16
CA VAL A 70 3.55 1.86 2.76
C VAL A 70 2.15 2.24 2.29
N THR A 71 1.12 1.44 2.62
CA THR A 71 -0.26 1.75 2.25
C THR A 71 -0.79 3.00 2.95
N LEU A 72 -0.42 3.22 4.22
CA LEU A 72 -0.75 4.45 4.93
C LEU A 72 -0.06 5.66 4.29
N LEU A 73 1.23 5.55 3.95
CA LEU A 73 1.96 6.64 3.28
C LEU A 73 1.34 7.00 1.93
N LEU A 74 0.94 6.02 1.13
CA LEU A 74 0.23 6.25 -0.14
C LEU A 74 -1.11 6.99 0.08
N ALA A 75 -1.86 6.62 1.11
CA ALA A 75 -3.11 7.27 1.44
C ALA A 75 -2.91 8.71 1.93
N LEU A 76 -1.94 8.95 2.81
CA LEU A 76 -1.62 10.29 3.30
C LEU A 76 -1.09 11.19 2.16
N ALA A 77 -0.21 10.67 1.31
CA ALA A 77 0.23 11.39 0.12
C ALA A 77 -0.95 11.75 -0.79
N SER A 78 -1.88 10.82 -0.99
CA SER A 78 -3.09 11.07 -1.78
C SER A 78 -3.99 12.13 -1.16
N ALA A 79 -4.17 12.13 0.17
CA ALA A 79 -4.93 13.16 0.87
C ALA A 79 -4.30 14.55 0.74
N VAL A 80 -2.96 14.65 0.87
CA VAL A 80 -2.22 15.90 0.67
C VAL A 80 -2.38 16.41 -0.75
N LEU A 81 -2.28 15.54 -1.76
CA LEU A 81 -2.44 15.92 -3.16
C LEU A 81 -3.87 16.33 -3.50
N LEU A 82 -4.87 15.65 -2.93
CA LEU A 82 -6.28 16.06 -3.07
C LEU A 82 -6.51 17.46 -2.51
N LEU A 83 -5.99 17.73 -1.30
CA LEU A 83 -6.10 19.04 -0.67
C LEU A 83 -5.37 20.12 -1.48
N ALA A 84 -4.14 19.83 -1.93
CA ALA A 84 -3.35 20.75 -2.74
C ALA A 84 -4.01 21.04 -4.10
N GLY A 85 -4.60 20.03 -4.73
CA GLY A 85 -5.32 20.17 -6.00
C GLY A 85 -6.59 21.01 -5.84
N ASP A 86 -7.38 20.78 -4.79
CA ASP A 86 -8.60 21.54 -4.50
C ASP A 86 -8.33 23.02 -4.21
N ASN A 87 -7.19 23.32 -3.57
CA ASN A 87 -6.75 24.69 -3.27
C ASN A 87 -5.96 25.35 -4.41
N GLY A 88 -5.77 24.66 -5.54
CA GLY A 88 -5.04 25.19 -6.69
C GLY A 88 -3.52 25.36 -6.48
N TRP A 89 -2.94 24.68 -5.49
CA TRP A 89 -1.48 24.72 -5.24
C TRP A 89 -0.68 23.90 -6.24
N ILE A 90 -1.32 22.90 -6.85
CA ILE A 90 -0.74 22.06 -7.89
C ILE A 90 -1.67 22.02 -9.10
N ALA A 91 -1.09 21.99 -10.30
CA ALA A 91 -1.83 21.66 -11.51
C ALA A 91 -2.11 20.16 -11.51
N ALA A 92 -3.33 19.77 -11.12
CA ALA A 92 -3.78 18.40 -11.29
C ALA A 92 -4.03 18.16 -12.79
N GLU A 93 -2.98 17.76 -13.51
CA GLU A 93 -3.07 17.44 -14.94
C GLU A 93 -3.78 16.10 -15.18
N GLY A 94 -3.81 15.23 -14.15
CA GLY A 94 -4.51 13.95 -14.17
C GLY A 94 -5.92 14.00 -13.56
N ALA A 95 -6.68 12.93 -13.73
CA ALA A 95 -7.92 12.73 -13.00
C ALA A 95 -7.63 12.60 -11.49
N SER A 96 -8.45 13.19 -10.62
CA SER A 96 -8.34 13.07 -9.15
C SER A 96 -8.73 11.67 -8.63
N TRP A 97 -9.30 10.84 -9.50
CA TRP A 97 -9.86 9.53 -9.18
C TRP A 97 -8.86 8.50 -8.60
N PRO A 98 -7.62 8.38 -9.12
CA PRO A 98 -6.58 7.53 -8.51
C PRO A 98 -6.26 7.94 -7.08
N LEU A 99 -6.27 9.24 -6.76
CA LEU A 99 -5.98 9.73 -5.41
C LEU A 99 -7.07 9.31 -4.42
N TRP A 100 -8.34 9.49 -4.80
CA TRP A 100 -9.46 9.00 -3.99
C TRP A 100 -9.40 7.50 -3.78
N TYR A 101 -9.08 6.74 -4.82
CA TYR A 101 -8.93 5.29 -4.75
C TYR A 101 -7.83 4.85 -3.78
N LEU A 102 -6.64 5.46 -3.88
CA LEU A 102 -5.52 5.19 -2.98
C LEU A 102 -5.81 5.62 -1.55
N PHE A 103 -6.49 6.74 -1.35
CA PHE A 103 -6.90 7.20 -0.03
C PHE A 103 -7.89 6.21 0.62
N LEU A 104 -8.96 5.86 -0.09
CA LEU A 104 -10.03 5.02 0.44
C LEU A 104 -9.57 3.58 0.73
N LEU A 105 -8.65 3.02 -0.06
CA LEU A 105 -8.14 1.67 0.18
C LEU A 105 -6.91 1.67 1.09
N GLY A 106 -5.98 2.59 0.87
CA GLY A 106 -4.72 2.66 1.58
C GLY A 106 -4.87 3.06 3.04
N LEU A 107 -5.83 3.94 3.37
CA LEU A 107 -6.04 4.38 4.75
C LEU A 107 -6.49 3.23 5.67
N PRO A 108 -7.58 2.50 5.40
CA PRO A 108 -7.99 1.39 6.25
C PRO A 108 -6.96 0.25 6.25
N ALA A 109 -6.37 -0.08 5.09
CA ALA A 109 -5.34 -1.11 5.01
C ALA A 109 -4.09 -0.74 5.83
N GLY A 110 -3.68 0.52 5.76
CA GLY A 110 -2.51 1.03 6.46
C GLY A 110 -2.70 1.06 7.97
N VAL A 111 -3.82 1.61 8.43
CA VAL A 111 -4.19 1.63 9.86
C VAL A 111 -4.32 0.21 10.40
N ALA A 112 -5.05 -0.67 9.70
CA ALA A 112 -5.22 -2.05 10.12
C ALA A 112 -3.90 -2.82 10.17
N GLY A 113 -3.05 -2.64 9.16
CA GLY A 113 -1.73 -3.28 9.08
C GLY A 113 -0.82 -2.84 10.23
N LEU A 114 -0.71 -1.55 10.52
CA LEU A 114 0.10 -1.06 11.64
C LEU A 114 -0.44 -1.52 13.00
N ALA A 115 -1.77 -1.48 13.20
CA ALA A 115 -2.41 -1.99 14.41
C ALA A 115 -2.17 -3.50 14.60
N ALA A 116 -2.25 -4.28 13.52
CA ALA A 116 -1.96 -5.72 13.54
C ALA A 116 -0.48 -5.99 13.86
N ALA A 117 0.45 -5.25 13.26
CA ALA A 117 1.88 -5.40 13.52
C ALA A 117 2.24 -5.16 15.00
N GLN A 118 1.62 -4.15 15.64
CA GLN A 118 1.81 -3.89 17.07
C GLN A 118 1.34 -5.05 17.94
N ARG A 119 0.20 -5.69 17.59
CA ARG A 119 -0.32 -6.86 18.31
C ARG A 119 0.60 -8.07 18.18
N ILE A 120 1.11 -8.32 16.97
CA ILE A 120 2.06 -9.42 16.71
C ILE A 120 3.34 -9.22 17.52
N GLY A 121 3.87 -8.00 17.58
CA GLY A 121 5.06 -7.68 18.38
C GLY A 121 4.88 -7.94 19.88
N ARG A 122 3.74 -7.53 20.46
CA ARG A 122 3.43 -7.75 21.89
C ARG A 122 3.25 -9.23 22.26
N ALA A 123 2.66 -10.02 21.37
CA ALA A 123 2.49 -11.46 21.60
C ALA A 123 3.83 -12.23 21.55
N GLY A 124 4.82 -11.69 20.83
CA GLY A 124 6.18 -12.26 20.80
C GLY A 124 6.96 -12.03 22.10
N SER A 125 6.79 -10.87 22.75
CA SER A 125 7.50 -10.56 24.00
C SER A 125 7.00 -11.36 25.19
N SER A 126 5.70 -11.65 25.28
CA SER A 126 5.13 -12.39 26.42
C SER A 126 5.45 -13.90 26.46
N ARG A 127 6.15 -14.44 25.44
CA ARG A 127 6.60 -15.84 25.39
C ARG A 127 8.08 -15.99 25.73
N ALA A 128 8.80 -14.89 25.92
CA ALA A 128 10.22 -14.89 26.24
C ALA A 128 10.49 -14.77 27.76
N ASP A 129 9.45 -14.54 28.56
CA ASP A 129 9.45 -14.51 30.03
C ASP A 129 8.93 -15.86 30.59
#